data_AF-A0A1M3GIV0-F1
#
_entry.id   AF-A0A1M3GIV0-F1
#
_cell.length_a   1.000
_cell.length_b   1.000
_cell.length_c   1.000
_cell.angle_alpha   90.00
_cell.angle_beta   90.00
_cell.angle_gamma   90.00
#
_symmetry.space_group_name_H-M   'P 1'
#
loop_
_entity.id
_entity.type
_entity.pdbx_description
1 polymer ?
#
loop_
_entity_poly.entity_id
_entity_poly.type
_entity_poly.pdbx_seq_one_letter_code
_entity_poly.pdbx_strand_id
1 'polypeptide(L)'
;MTDRVLVQDLAEVSSKPTPGSELPVFQSEVLSRATFGASAASFTPETAVAPLPPNLAASLLAESLAGPWPPIDAPTFLVEVLRRDTASSAIVATGMNAFGDQPWPDAQRGVFAFRHDWMEPLVERLEWQTSVTRLASGNESRQARRRIPRRWLTYKVGNARQTDALVADWLADHLGQAAWWPLPQYAVHLTENAEEGALNLGVSEADWRRFGPPAAALRLTYDGVQGWNSDERWVLIIAPEGWQVAQLSDVETDLLWLAEPLARAAGAGSSVMPLVWGRAVDPADLTQWVPGMVGGSVTTTVTPAQTPDMDALDDAWLDEIPVWPDGNWRDDPTTVAQATITRQDFSPADPWVRRDDPWATTALQRRYLASSLDEIEIWRARLWQTQGRLEAFWLPDGLAPILWVTAEADPEDGYLRVEGKDISARISDFWHRPAACLIVHPDGYRQYALTATCHLDQGGVLVLRSGLDDWVPTGSRVIRLVRCRLDHDAIDLYWHSPTLLEITLTARQLPEPRGNDRQTYEGE
;
A
#
# COMPACT_ATOMS: atom_id res chain seq x y z
N MET A 1 12.34 37.38 19.75
CA MET A 1 12.49 36.18 20.61
C MET A 1 11.13 35.52 20.68
N THR A 2 10.95 34.45 19.92
CA THR A 2 9.73 33.65 19.92
C THR A 2 10.19 32.22 20.09
N ASP A 3 10.05 31.72 21.32
CA ASP A 3 10.42 30.36 21.70
C ASP A 3 9.56 29.37 20.91
N ARG A 4 10.23 28.43 20.23
CA ARG A 4 9.57 27.26 19.65
C ARG A 4 9.34 26.26 20.79
N VAL A 5 8.08 26.07 21.13
CA VAL A 5 7.63 25.02 22.05
C VAL A 5 7.84 23.67 21.36
N LEU A 6 8.76 22.85 21.88
CA LEU A 6 8.82 21.41 21.62
C LEU A 6 7.81 20.75 22.55
N VAL A 7 6.76 20.15 21.99
CA VAL A 7 5.82 19.33 22.76
C VAL A 7 6.48 17.98 23.00
N GLN A 8 6.83 17.71 24.26
CA GLN A 8 7.31 16.42 24.72
C GLN A 8 6.12 15.70 25.38
N ASP A 9 5.50 14.76 24.67
CA ASP A 9 4.46 13.92 25.27
C ASP A 9 5.08 12.77 26.04
N LEU A 10 4.94 12.84 27.37
CA LEU A 10 5.31 11.78 28.30
C LEU A 10 4.00 11.16 28.80
N ALA A 11 3.49 10.19 28.06
CA ALA A 11 2.25 9.50 28.42
C ALA A 11 2.54 8.42 29.48
N GLU A 12 2.31 8.73 30.75
CA GLU A 12 2.07 7.71 31.77
C GLU A 12 0.64 7.17 31.58
N VAL A 13 0.54 5.91 31.14
CA VAL A 13 -0.74 5.24 30.94
C VAL A 13 -1.33 4.88 32.30
N SER A 14 -2.23 5.72 32.80
CA SER A 14 -3.23 5.31 33.80
C SER A 14 -4.62 5.44 33.20
N SER A 15 -5.41 4.37 33.35
CA SER A 15 -6.72 4.21 32.75
C SER A 15 -7.77 5.09 33.43
N LYS A 16 -8.24 6.13 32.74
CA LYS A 16 -9.63 6.63 32.75
C LYS A 16 -9.83 7.75 31.72
N PRO A 17 -10.94 7.76 30.95
CA PRO A 17 -11.23 8.84 30.00
C PRO A 17 -11.75 10.10 30.70
N THR A 18 -11.25 11.25 30.25
CA THR A 18 -11.70 12.59 30.67
C THR A 18 -12.94 12.99 29.88
N PRO A 19 -14.07 13.39 30.51
CA PRO A 19 -15.26 13.83 29.77
C PRO A 19 -15.06 15.22 29.15
N GLY A 20 -15.32 15.36 27.84
CA GLY A 20 -15.48 16.68 27.20
C GLY A 20 -14.64 16.94 25.93
N SER A 21 -13.82 16.01 25.46
CA SER A 21 -12.97 16.20 24.26
C SER A 21 -13.58 15.69 22.95
N GLU A 22 -14.80 15.13 22.94
CA GLU A 22 -15.39 14.49 21.77
C GLU A 22 -16.24 15.41 20.86
N LEU A 23 -16.51 16.65 21.27
CA LEU A 23 -17.35 17.57 20.51
C LEU A 23 -16.76 18.06 19.17
N PRO A 24 -15.43 18.32 19.04
CA PRO A 24 -14.84 18.69 17.74
C PRO A 24 -14.76 17.50 16.78
N VAL A 25 -14.60 16.28 17.30
CA VAL A 25 -14.46 15.05 16.51
C VAL A 25 -15.78 14.67 15.83
N PHE A 26 -16.91 14.91 16.51
CA PHE A 26 -18.24 14.69 15.94
C PHE A 26 -18.58 15.65 14.78
N GLN A 27 -18.08 16.90 14.82
CA GLN A 27 -18.33 17.86 13.73
C GLN A 27 -17.56 17.53 12.45
N SER A 28 -16.34 16.99 12.56
CA SER A 28 -15.56 16.54 11.39
C SER A 28 -16.13 15.28 10.74
N GLU A 29 -16.71 14.36 11.53
CA GLU A 29 -17.28 13.11 11.00
C GLU A 29 -18.63 13.34 10.30
N VAL A 30 -19.41 14.34 10.73
CA VAL A 30 -20.68 14.70 10.08
C VAL A 30 -20.45 15.44 8.77
N LEU A 31 -19.42 16.29 8.67
CA LEU A 31 -19.09 16.99 7.43
C LEU A 31 -18.43 16.07 6.37
N SER A 32 -17.80 14.96 6.77
CA SER A 32 -17.22 14.00 5.82
C SER A 32 -18.24 13.06 5.18
N ARG A 33 -19.48 12.99 5.71
CA ARG A 33 -20.56 12.15 5.17
C ARG A 33 -21.54 12.91 4.25
N ALA A 34 -21.33 14.20 4.01
CA ALA A 34 -22.10 14.94 3.02
C ALA A 34 -21.55 14.68 1.61
N THR A 35 -22.07 13.65 0.96
CA THR A 35 -21.82 13.34 -0.45
C THR A 35 -22.29 14.49 -1.35
N PHE A 36 -21.40 14.96 -2.24
CA PHE A 36 -21.78 15.74 -3.41
C PHE A 36 -22.64 14.86 -4.33
N GLY A 37 -23.94 15.15 -4.40
CA GLY A 37 -24.80 14.56 -5.45
C GLY A 37 -26.19 14.13 -5.01
N ALA A 38 -27.01 15.05 -4.50
CA ALA A 38 -28.46 14.98 -4.65
C ALA A 38 -29.05 16.39 -4.55
N SER A 39 -29.69 16.84 -5.63
CA SER A 39 -30.66 17.94 -5.71
C SER A 39 -30.44 19.13 -4.77
N ALA A 40 -29.89 20.22 -5.30
CA ALA A 40 -30.02 21.55 -4.71
C ALA A 40 -31.51 21.92 -4.63
N ALA A 41 -32.21 21.47 -3.59
CA ALA A 41 -33.49 22.04 -3.19
C ALA A 41 -33.18 23.43 -2.63
N SER A 42 -33.55 24.44 -3.39
CA SER A 42 -33.51 25.84 -2.99
C SER A 42 -34.23 26.03 -1.67
N PHE A 43 -33.49 26.20 -0.58
CA PHE A 43 -34.05 26.68 0.67
C PHE A 43 -34.29 28.19 0.49
N THR A 44 -35.51 28.58 0.14
CA THR A 44 -35.96 29.97 0.31
C THR A 44 -36.43 30.12 1.75
N PRO A 45 -35.69 30.83 2.63
CA PRO A 45 -36.22 31.15 3.95
C PRO A 45 -37.30 32.21 3.76
N GLU A 46 -38.57 31.80 3.81
CA GLU A 46 -39.67 32.71 4.11
C GLU A 46 -39.58 33.16 5.58
N THR A 47 -38.64 34.06 5.86
CA THR A 47 -38.70 35.00 7.00
C THR A 47 -37.72 36.14 6.73
N ALA A 48 -38.11 37.01 5.80
CA ALA A 48 -37.67 38.39 5.90
C ALA A 48 -38.28 38.99 7.18
N VAL A 49 -37.52 39.84 7.85
CA VAL A 49 -37.82 40.61 9.08
C VAL A 49 -37.26 39.99 10.37
N ALA A 50 -36.02 40.44 10.69
CA ALA A 50 -35.29 40.43 11.97
C ALA A 50 -34.04 39.51 12.04
N PRO A 51 -32.89 40.02 12.53
CA PRO A 51 -31.68 39.23 12.69
C PRO A 51 -31.84 38.27 13.88
N LEU A 52 -31.73 36.97 13.61
CA LEU A 52 -31.73 35.93 14.64
C LEU A 52 -30.36 35.85 15.34
N PRO A 53 -30.29 35.51 16.64
CA PRO A 53 -29.04 35.31 17.36
C PRO A 53 -28.18 34.20 16.73
N PRO A 54 -26.84 34.32 16.72
CA PRO A 54 -25.94 33.42 16.00
C PRO A 54 -26.02 31.95 16.45
N ASN A 55 -26.49 31.73 17.69
CA ASN A 55 -26.60 30.38 18.25
C ASN A 55 -27.91 29.68 17.86
N LEU A 56 -28.92 30.42 17.38
CA LEU A 56 -30.23 29.87 17.08
C LEU A 56 -30.27 29.17 15.70
N ALA A 57 -29.52 29.69 14.72
CA ALA A 57 -29.39 29.07 13.41
C ALA A 57 -28.67 27.71 13.46
N ALA A 58 -27.65 27.60 14.33
CA ALA A 58 -26.91 26.36 14.56
C ALA A 58 -27.77 25.31 15.29
N SER A 59 -28.59 25.72 16.27
CA SER A 59 -29.51 24.81 16.95
C SER A 59 -30.67 24.36 16.07
N LEU A 60 -31.18 25.22 15.17
CA LEU A 60 -32.24 24.85 14.22
C LEU A 60 -31.74 23.91 13.12
N LEU A 61 -30.48 24.06 12.67
CA LEU A 61 -29.82 23.10 11.77
C LEU A 61 -29.57 21.75 12.45
N ALA A 62 -29.15 21.76 13.72
CA ALA A 62 -28.98 20.54 14.50
C ALA A 62 -30.32 19.83 14.76
N GLU A 63 -31.40 20.57 15.07
CA GLU A 63 -32.75 20.00 15.20
C GLU A 63 -33.31 19.49 13.87
N SER A 64 -33.05 20.16 12.73
CA SER A 64 -33.51 19.67 11.43
C SER A 64 -32.78 18.40 10.99
N LEU A 65 -31.54 18.20 11.45
CA LEU A 65 -30.73 17.00 11.21
C LEU A 65 -30.97 15.89 12.25
N ALA A 66 -31.54 16.21 13.41
CA ALA A 66 -31.87 15.27 14.48
C ALA A 66 -33.32 14.77 14.45
N GLY A 67 -34.18 15.37 13.62
CA GLY A 67 -35.51 14.83 13.37
C GLY A 67 -35.42 13.48 12.65
N PRO A 68 -36.25 12.47 13.01
CA PRO A 68 -36.35 11.26 12.20
C PRO A 68 -36.72 11.69 10.78
N TRP A 69 -35.89 11.32 9.81
CA TRP A 69 -36.23 11.54 8.41
C TRP A 69 -37.63 10.96 8.17
N PRO A 70 -38.55 11.73 7.54
CA PRO A 70 -39.80 11.13 7.15
C PRO A 70 -39.46 9.95 6.23
N PRO A 71 -40.16 8.81 6.37
CA PRO A 71 -39.95 7.71 5.44
C PRO A 71 -40.11 8.28 4.04
N ILE A 72 -39.14 7.99 3.17
CA ILE A 72 -39.28 8.21 1.74
C ILE A 72 -40.65 7.60 1.37
N ASP A 73 -41.57 8.43 0.88
CA ASP A 73 -42.86 8.01 0.35
C ASP A 73 -42.60 7.17 -0.92
N ALA A 74 -42.10 5.95 -0.72
CA ALA A 74 -42.29 4.88 -1.66
C ALA A 74 -43.79 4.56 -1.63
N PRO A 75 -44.47 4.46 -2.79
CA PRO A 75 -45.87 4.08 -2.83
C PRO A 75 -46.01 2.77 -2.03
N THR A 76 -46.94 2.80 -1.09
CA THR A 76 -47.28 1.72 -0.17
C THR A 76 -47.46 0.40 -0.93
N PHE A 77 -46.39 -0.39 -1.03
CA PHE A 77 -46.50 -1.78 -1.44
C PHE A 77 -46.98 -2.54 -0.23
N LEU A 78 -48.29 -2.79 -0.23
CA LEU A 78 -48.94 -3.76 0.62
C LEU A 78 -48.07 -5.03 0.63
N VAL A 79 -47.51 -5.34 1.80
CA VAL A 79 -46.82 -6.60 2.06
C VAL A 79 -47.89 -7.68 2.02
N GLU A 80 -48.25 -8.09 0.82
CA GLU A 80 -48.99 -9.33 0.62
C GLU A 80 -47.97 -10.45 0.56
N VAL A 81 -48.22 -11.43 1.42
CA VAL A 81 -47.43 -12.62 1.70
C VAL A 81 -47.42 -13.51 0.47
N LEU A 82 -46.73 -13.10 -0.60
CA LEU A 82 -46.26 -13.96 -1.69
C LEU A 82 -44.80 -14.28 -1.40
N ARG A 83 -44.65 -15.11 -0.37
CA ARG A 83 -43.42 -15.67 0.16
C ARG A 83 -42.67 -16.41 -0.95
N ARG A 84 -41.36 -16.16 -1.03
CA ARG A 84 -40.32 -17.10 -1.49
C ARG A 84 -40.30 -17.50 -2.97
N ASP A 85 -41.41 -17.57 -3.68
CA ASP A 85 -41.46 -18.21 -5.00
C ASP A 85 -41.25 -17.23 -6.18
N THR A 86 -41.58 -15.95 -6.04
CA THR A 86 -41.38 -14.95 -7.11
C THR A 86 -40.00 -14.27 -7.04
N ALA A 87 -39.46 -14.12 -5.84
CA ALA A 87 -38.06 -13.71 -5.65
C ALA A 87 -37.11 -14.83 -6.07
N SER A 88 -37.43 -16.10 -5.78
CA SER A 88 -36.60 -17.22 -6.23
C SER A 88 -36.59 -17.35 -7.76
N SER A 89 -37.68 -17.11 -8.48
CA SER A 89 -37.65 -17.21 -9.96
C SER A 89 -36.80 -16.13 -10.63
N ALA A 90 -36.81 -14.89 -10.11
CA ALA A 90 -35.96 -13.80 -10.64
C ALA A 90 -34.50 -13.94 -10.16
N ILE A 91 -34.29 -14.44 -8.94
CA ILE A 91 -32.96 -14.74 -8.38
C ILE A 91 -32.34 -15.99 -9.02
N VAL A 92 -33.13 -16.97 -9.46
CA VAL A 92 -32.63 -18.18 -10.15
C VAL A 92 -32.15 -17.85 -11.56
N ALA A 93 -32.88 -16.98 -12.28
CA ALA A 93 -32.43 -16.49 -13.59
C ALA A 93 -31.18 -15.58 -13.48
N THR A 94 -31.07 -14.77 -12.44
CA THR A 94 -29.84 -13.98 -12.15
C THR A 94 -28.74 -14.81 -11.50
N GLY A 95 -29.08 -15.93 -10.87
CA GLY A 95 -28.17 -16.89 -10.27
C GLY A 95 -27.34 -17.63 -11.32
N MET A 96 -27.93 -18.04 -12.46
CA MET A 96 -27.15 -18.56 -13.59
C MET A 96 -26.16 -17.52 -14.14
N ASN A 97 -26.54 -16.24 -14.16
CA ASN A 97 -25.64 -15.15 -14.57
C ASN A 97 -24.56 -14.83 -13.51
N ALA A 98 -24.83 -15.08 -12.22
CA ALA A 98 -23.89 -14.87 -11.13
C ALA A 98 -22.97 -16.07 -10.86
N PHE A 99 -23.39 -17.30 -11.20
CA PHE A 99 -22.72 -18.55 -10.86
C PHE A 99 -22.26 -19.38 -12.09
N GLY A 100 -22.54 -18.92 -13.31
CA GLY A 100 -22.19 -19.62 -14.56
C GLY A 100 -23.17 -20.74 -14.94
N ASP A 101 -23.09 -21.23 -16.18
CA ASP A 101 -24.05 -22.22 -16.74
C ASP A 101 -23.73 -23.69 -16.42
N GLN A 102 -22.66 -24.01 -15.69
CA GLN A 102 -22.37 -25.42 -15.43
C GLN A 102 -23.47 -26.03 -14.54
N PRO A 103 -24.08 -27.16 -14.96
CA PRO A 103 -25.13 -27.81 -14.20
C PRO A 103 -24.58 -28.39 -12.88
N TRP A 104 -25.29 -28.15 -11.79
CA TRP A 104 -25.04 -28.80 -10.50
C TRP A 104 -25.32 -30.31 -10.59
N PRO A 105 -24.50 -31.20 -9.99
CA PRO A 105 -23.41 -30.95 -9.04
C PRO A 105 -21.99 -30.86 -9.64
N ASP A 106 -21.83 -30.97 -10.96
CA ASP A 106 -20.51 -31.05 -11.61
C ASP A 106 -19.87 -29.67 -11.87
N ALA A 107 -20.57 -28.58 -11.52
CA ALA A 107 -20.10 -27.21 -11.68
C ALA A 107 -18.90 -26.87 -10.76
N GLN A 108 -17.84 -26.34 -11.35
CA GLN A 108 -16.65 -25.85 -10.65
C GLN A 108 -16.97 -24.55 -9.86
N ARG A 109 -17.71 -24.66 -8.75
CA ARG A 109 -18.27 -23.53 -8.00
C ARG A 109 -17.27 -22.56 -7.35
N GLY A 110 -15.97 -22.82 -7.46
CA GLY A 110 -14.97 -22.02 -6.77
C GLY A 110 -14.68 -20.63 -7.33
N VAL A 111 -15.37 -20.06 -8.32
CA VAL A 111 -14.96 -18.77 -8.93
C VAL A 111 -15.60 -17.56 -8.24
N PHE A 112 -14.78 -16.65 -7.71
CA PHE A 112 -15.22 -15.36 -7.18
C PHE A 112 -15.42 -14.35 -8.30
N ALA A 113 -16.59 -14.39 -8.95
CA ALA A 113 -16.87 -13.58 -10.14
C ALA A 113 -17.46 -12.17 -9.85
N PHE A 114 -17.29 -11.65 -8.63
CA PHE A 114 -17.75 -10.32 -8.25
C PHE A 114 -16.72 -9.26 -8.65
N ARG A 115 -17.18 -8.08 -9.08
CA ARG A 115 -16.29 -6.98 -9.46
C ARG A 115 -15.81 -6.23 -8.22
N HIS A 116 -14.53 -5.86 -8.21
CA HIS A 116 -14.00 -4.90 -7.24
C HIS A 116 -14.59 -3.52 -7.52
N ASP A 117 -15.02 -2.85 -6.45
CA ASP A 117 -15.45 -1.46 -6.47
C ASP A 117 -14.25 -0.52 -6.29
N TRP A 118 -13.85 0.14 -7.37
CA TRP A 118 -12.73 1.08 -7.39
C TRP A 118 -13.02 2.44 -6.74
N MET A 119 -14.21 2.67 -6.18
CA MET A 119 -14.44 3.82 -5.29
C MET A 119 -13.56 3.78 -4.04
N GLU A 120 -13.12 2.59 -3.65
CA GLU A 120 -12.11 2.37 -2.62
C GLU A 120 -10.97 1.50 -3.19
N PRO A 121 -9.73 1.68 -2.71
CA PRO A 121 -8.60 0.94 -3.25
C PRO A 121 -8.72 -0.56 -2.98
N LEU A 122 -8.31 -1.38 -3.95
CA LEU A 122 -8.03 -2.79 -3.71
C LEU A 122 -6.74 -2.87 -2.88
N VAL A 123 -6.80 -3.51 -1.72
CA VAL A 123 -5.63 -3.63 -0.84
C VAL A 123 -4.95 -4.97 -1.08
N GLU A 124 -3.72 -4.93 -1.58
CA GLU A 124 -2.85 -6.09 -1.67
C GLU A 124 -1.82 -6.05 -0.54
N ARG A 125 -1.92 -6.99 0.41
CA ARG A 125 -0.92 -7.14 1.48
C ARG A 125 0.14 -8.15 1.07
N LEU A 126 1.40 -7.76 1.16
CA LEU A 126 2.56 -8.64 1.08
C LEU A 126 3.15 -8.83 2.49
N GLU A 127 3.17 -10.06 3.00
CA GLU A 127 3.72 -10.35 4.34
C GLU A 127 4.89 -11.33 4.27
N TRP A 128 6.08 -10.81 4.50
CA TRP A 128 7.27 -11.61 4.80
C TRP A 128 7.24 -12.10 6.24
N GLN A 129 8.27 -12.83 6.66
CA GLN A 129 8.45 -13.11 8.08
C GLN A 129 9.94 -13.09 8.40
N THR A 130 10.33 -12.18 9.28
CA THR A 130 11.70 -12.04 9.74
C THR A 130 11.78 -12.16 11.25
N SER A 131 12.93 -12.62 11.73
CA SER A 131 13.31 -12.64 13.13
C SER A 131 14.41 -11.59 13.32
N VAL A 132 14.19 -10.64 14.21
CA VAL A 132 15.18 -9.60 14.53
C VAL A 132 15.50 -9.68 16.01
N THR A 133 16.76 -9.99 16.32
CA THR A 133 17.28 -10.01 17.69
C THR A 133 18.21 -8.82 17.87
N ARG A 134 17.85 -7.93 18.79
CA ARG A 134 18.66 -6.74 19.11
C ARG A 134 19.58 -7.03 20.29
N LEU A 135 20.86 -6.70 20.14
CA LEU A 135 21.82 -6.73 21.22
C LEU A 135 21.76 -5.43 22.03
N ALA A 136 22.17 -5.45 23.29
CA ALA A 136 22.29 -4.24 24.11
C ALA A 136 23.29 -3.22 23.54
N SER A 137 24.20 -3.66 22.66
CA SER A 137 25.07 -2.77 21.88
C SER A 137 24.35 -2.08 20.73
N GLY A 138 23.05 -2.31 20.53
CA GLY A 138 22.21 -1.75 19.48
C GLY A 138 22.31 -2.46 18.12
N ASN A 139 23.28 -3.36 17.94
CA ASN A 139 23.39 -4.19 16.72
C ASN A 139 22.20 -5.15 16.61
N GLU A 140 21.85 -5.51 15.39
CA GLU A 140 20.76 -6.44 15.10
C GLU A 140 21.30 -7.69 14.41
N SER A 141 20.91 -8.86 14.90
CA SER A 141 20.97 -10.11 14.14
C SER A 141 19.61 -10.33 13.49
N ARG A 142 19.61 -10.63 12.20
CA ARG A 142 18.38 -10.75 11.38
C ARG A 142 18.39 -12.06 10.63
N GLN A 143 17.22 -12.67 10.55
CA GLN A 143 17.02 -13.93 9.84
C GLN A 143 15.67 -13.93 9.14
N ALA A 144 15.65 -14.28 7.86
CA ALA A 144 14.41 -14.52 7.13
C ALA A 144 13.83 -15.89 7.54
N ARG A 145 12.61 -15.89 8.10
CA ARG A 145 11.81 -17.11 8.33
C ARG A 145 10.94 -17.45 7.13
N ARG A 146 10.55 -16.44 6.36
CA ARG A 146 9.78 -16.57 5.13
C ARG A 146 10.28 -15.55 4.10
N ARG A 147 10.92 -16.05 3.04
CA ARG A 147 11.49 -15.25 1.94
C ARG A 147 10.44 -14.80 0.92
N ILE A 148 9.46 -15.66 0.62
CA ILE A 148 8.36 -15.34 -0.28
C ILE A 148 7.21 -14.78 0.54
N PRO A 149 6.72 -13.57 0.23
CA PRO A 149 5.61 -13.00 0.96
C PRO A 149 4.35 -13.84 0.75
N ARG A 150 3.59 -14.03 1.82
CA ARG A 150 2.18 -14.38 1.66
C ARG A 150 1.47 -13.18 1.05
N ARG A 151 0.45 -13.45 0.25
CA ARG A 151 -0.32 -12.43 -0.46
C ARG A 151 -1.77 -12.50 0.00
N TRP A 152 -2.31 -11.36 0.43
CA TRP A 152 -3.74 -11.18 0.68
C TRP A 152 -4.28 -10.12 -0.25
N LEU A 153 -5.53 -10.29 -0.62
CA LEU A 153 -6.30 -9.30 -1.36
C LEU A 153 -7.58 -8.98 -0.57
N THR A 154 -7.81 -7.69 -0.37
CA THR A 154 -9.07 -7.20 0.21
C THR A 154 -9.85 -6.46 -0.86
N TYR A 155 -10.92 -7.10 -1.30
CA TYR A 155 -11.85 -6.59 -2.31
C TYR A 155 -12.89 -5.72 -1.64
N LYS A 156 -13.36 -4.72 -2.39
CA LYS A 156 -14.58 -3.98 -2.10
C LYS A 156 -15.64 -4.46 -3.07
N VAL A 157 -16.78 -4.87 -2.54
CA VAL A 157 -17.83 -5.54 -3.33
C VAL A 157 -19.18 -4.96 -2.99
N GLY A 158 -20.16 -5.20 -3.87
CA GLY A 158 -21.55 -4.97 -3.52
C GLY A 158 -22.06 -3.56 -3.77
N ASN A 159 -21.78 -3.06 -4.96
CA ASN A 159 -22.10 -1.69 -5.34
C ASN A 159 -23.54 -1.57 -5.88
N ALA A 160 -24.50 -2.10 -5.11
CA ALA A 160 -25.94 -2.04 -5.39
C ALA A 160 -26.42 -2.70 -6.71
N ARG A 161 -25.60 -3.55 -7.35
CA ARG A 161 -26.04 -4.39 -8.48
C ARG A 161 -26.77 -5.63 -7.96
N GLN A 162 -27.84 -6.03 -8.64
CA GLN A 162 -28.63 -7.20 -8.24
C GLN A 162 -27.81 -8.49 -8.15
N THR A 163 -26.79 -8.65 -9.00
CA THR A 163 -25.88 -9.81 -8.97
C THR A 163 -25.00 -9.83 -7.72
N ASP A 164 -24.62 -8.66 -7.21
CA ASP A 164 -23.68 -8.56 -6.09
C ASP A 164 -24.35 -8.86 -4.74
N ALA A 165 -25.68 -8.89 -4.71
CA ALA A 165 -26.45 -9.37 -3.55
C ALA A 165 -26.10 -10.82 -3.16
N LEU A 166 -25.61 -11.60 -4.12
CA LEU A 166 -25.26 -13.01 -3.95
C LEU A 166 -23.86 -13.22 -3.36
N VAL A 167 -23.11 -12.16 -3.08
CA VAL A 167 -21.76 -12.28 -2.48
C VAL A 167 -21.80 -12.95 -1.12
N ALA A 168 -22.84 -12.67 -0.32
CA ALA A 168 -23.01 -13.30 0.99
C ALA A 168 -23.30 -14.80 0.87
N ASP A 169 -24.15 -15.20 -0.09
CA ASP A 169 -24.48 -16.61 -0.35
C ASP A 169 -23.28 -17.36 -0.91
N TRP A 170 -22.52 -16.75 -1.84
CA TRP A 170 -21.29 -17.33 -2.35
C TRP A 170 -20.27 -17.57 -1.22
N LEU A 171 -20.09 -16.58 -0.35
CA LEU A 171 -19.18 -16.70 0.79
C LEU A 171 -19.65 -17.77 1.78
N ALA A 172 -20.96 -17.88 2.04
CA ALA A 172 -21.49 -18.92 2.91
C ALA A 172 -21.13 -20.34 2.41
N ASP A 173 -21.12 -20.54 1.09
CA ASP A 173 -20.77 -21.82 0.47
C ASP A 173 -19.25 -22.06 0.38
N HIS A 174 -18.43 -21.00 0.26
CA HIS A 174 -17.00 -21.10 -0.09
C HIS A 174 -16.03 -20.65 1.01
N LEU A 175 -16.51 -20.14 2.15
CA LEU A 175 -15.64 -19.74 3.25
C LEU A 175 -14.80 -20.93 3.73
N GLY A 176 -13.49 -20.74 3.83
CA GLY A 176 -12.52 -21.78 4.17
C GLY A 176 -12.20 -22.77 3.04
N GLN A 177 -12.86 -22.67 1.89
CA GLN A 177 -12.63 -23.53 0.72
C GLN A 177 -11.66 -22.90 -0.27
N ALA A 178 -10.95 -23.74 -1.03
CA ALA A 178 -10.12 -23.25 -2.13
C ALA A 178 -11.02 -22.82 -3.30
N ALA A 179 -10.77 -21.63 -3.81
CA ALA A 179 -11.54 -20.97 -4.84
C ALA A 179 -10.60 -20.24 -5.81
N TRP A 180 -11.07 -20.01 -7.02
CA TRP A 180 -10.48 -19.13 -8.03
C TRP A 180 -10.84 -17.68 -7.71
N TRP A 181 -9.83 -16.85 -7.57
CA TRP A 181 -9.94 -15.42 -7.30
C TRP A 181 -9.35 -14.62 -8.45
N PRO A 182 -10.09 -13.64 -9.00
CA PRO A 182 -9.56 -12.75 -10.03
C PRO A 182 -8.57 -11.75 -9.44
N LEU A 183 -7.67 -11.24 -10.26
CA LEU A 183 -6.75 -10.16 -9.91
C LEU A 183 -7.14 -8.87 -10.67
N PRO A 184 -8.05 -8.03 -10.12
CA PRO A 184 -8.56 -6.85 -10.79
C PRO A 184 -7.49 -5.81 -11.09
N GLN A 185 -6.41 -5.75 -10.29
CA GLN A 185 -5.27 -4.86 -10.55
C GLN A 185 -4.50 -5.21 -11.83
N TYR A 186 -4.73 -6.41 -12.38
CA TYR A 186 -4.14 -6.87 -13.64
C TYR A 186 -5.19 -7.02 -14.74
N ALA A 187 -6.36 -6.39 -14.57
CA ALA A 187 -7.42 -6.43 -15.55
C ALA A 187 -6.99 -5.74 -16.86
N VAL A 188 -7.29 -6.39 -17.98
CA VAL A 188 -7.28 -5.81 -19.32
C VAL A 188 -8.69 -5.78 -19.89
N HIS A 189 -8.91 -5.03 -20.96
CA HIS A 189 -10.23 -4.86 -21.58
C HIS A 189 -10.22 -5.31 -23.03
N LEU A 190 -11.29 -5.97 -23.47
CA LEU A 190 -11.47 -6.28 -24.89
C LEU A 190 -11.54 -4.99 -25.72
N THR A 191 -10.74 -4.90 -26.77
CA THR A 191 -10.72 -3.75 -27.69
C THR A 191 -11.78 -3.88 -28.80
N GLU A 192 -12.19 -5.12 -29.08
CA GLU A 192 -13.23 -5.46 -30.06
C GLU A 192 -14.16 -6.56 -29.52
N ASN A 193 -15.23 -6.84 -30.25
CA ASN A 193 -16.14 -7.93 -29.90
C ASN A 193 -15.48 -9.28 -30.20
N ALA A 194 -15.57 -10.22 -29.27
CA ALA A 194 -15.21 -11.61 -29.47
C ALA A 194 -16.49 -12.45 -29.60
N GLU A 195 -16.65 -13.14 -30.72
CA GLU A 195 -17.79 -14.04 -30.95
C GLU A 195 -17.62 -15.35 -30.18
N GLU A 196 -18.73 -16.06 -29.97
CA GLU A 196 -18.68 -17.45 -29.51
C GLU A 196 -17.83 -18.30 -30.47
N GLY A 197 -16.95 -19.13 -29.93
CA GLY A 197 -16.00 -19.93 -30.69
C GLY A 197 -14.70 -19.22 -31.08
N ALA A 198 -14.50 -17.96 -30.70
CA ALA A 198 -13.22 -17.27 -30.89
C ALA A 198 -12.07 -18.02 -30.19
N LEU A 199 -10.89 -18.05 -30.80
CA LEU A 199 -9.67 -18.67 -30.24
C LEU A 199 -8.67 -17.65 -29.70
N ASN A 200 -8.99 -16.36 -29.83
CA ASN A 200 -8.18 -15.28 -29.31
C ASN A 200 -9.08 -14.11 -28.90
N LEU A 201 -8.51 -13.22 -28.09
CA LEU A 201 -9.16 -12.04 -27.58
C LEU A 201 -8.26 -10.83 -27.82
N GLY A 202 -8.69 -9.89 -28.66
CA GLY A 202 -8.04 -8.59 -28.78
C GLY A 202 -8.23 -7.79 -27.49
N VAL A 203 -7.14 -7.43 -26.83
CA VAL A 203 -7.15 -6.78 -25.51
C VAL A 203 -6.32 -5.50 -25.50
N SER A 204 -6.59 -4.65 -24.50
CA SER A 204 -5.69 -3.56 -24.13
C SER A 204 -4.39 -4.12 -23.56
N GLU A 205 -3.28 -3.41 -23.78
CA GLU A 205 -1.91 -3.63 -23.29
C GLU A 205 -1.78 -4.61 -22.10
N ALA A 206 -1.68 -5.90 -22.43
CA ALA A 206 -1.47 -6.99 -21.49
C ALA A 206 0.03 -7.20 -21.24
N ASP A 207 0.37 -7.52 -20.00
CA ASP A 207 1.71 -7.94 -19.61
C ASP A 207 1.68 -9.42 -19.24
N TRP A 208 2.37 -10.24 -20.04
CA TRP A 208 2.44 -11.70 -19.84
C TRP A 208 2.91 -12.11 -18.45
N ARG A 209 3.70 -11.25 -17.76
CA ARG A 209 4.20 -11.49 -16.40
C ARG A 209 3.08 -11.52 -15.36
N ARG A 210 1.95 -10.84 -15.64
CA ARG A 210 0.77 -10.75 -14.77
C ARG A 210 -0.22 -11.89 -14.98
N PHE A 211 -0.12 -12.57 -16.11
CA PHE A 211 -0.89 -13.77 -16.45
C PHE A 211 -0.07 -15.02 -16.17
N GLY A 212 0.35 -15.18 -14.92
CA GLY A 212 1.11 -16.34 -14.44
C GLY A 212 0.22 -17.53 -14.05
N PRO A 213 0.81 -18.61 -13.51
CA PRO A 213 0.08 -19.79 -13.14
C PRO A 213 -0.79 -19.57 -11.91
N PRO A 214 -1.92 -20.30 -11.86
CA PRO A 214 -2.92 -20.10 -10.81
C PRO A 214 -2.47 -20.60 -9.44
N ALA A 215 -1.55 -21.56 -9.43
CA ALA A 215 -0.94 -22.16 -8.24
C ALA A 215 0.58 -22.08 -8.34
N ALA A 216 1.24 -22.05 -7.18
CA ALA A 216 2.69 -22.12 -7.06
C ALA A 216 3.08 -23.30 -6.16
N ALA A 217 3.88 -24.22 -6.69
CA ALA A 217 4.44 -25.35 -5.95
C ALA A 217 5.83 -24.99 -5.43
N LEU A 218 5.88 -24.09 -4.46
CA LEU A 218 7.12 -23.44 -4.01
C LEU A 218 8.12 -24.43 -3.41
N ARG A 219 9.37 -24.38 -3.89
CA ARG A 219 10.50 -25.19 -3.42
C ARG A 219 11.76 -24.34 -3.37
N LEU A 220 12.50 -24.42 -2.27
CA LEU A 220 13.83 -23.84 -2.19
C LEU A 220 14.83 -24.78 -2.88
N THR A 221 15.54 -24.27 -3.88
CA THR A 221 16.64 -24.95 -4.58
C THR A 221 17.94 -24.18 -4.37
N TYR A 222 19.06 -24.69 -4.89
CA TYR A 222 20.35 -24.00 -4.80
C TYR A 222 20.36 -22.68 -5.61
N ASP A 223 19.55 -22.59 -6.66
CA ASP A 223 19.36 -21.39 -7.50
C ASP A 223 18.35 -20.39 -6.91
N GLY A 224 17.83 -20.64 -5.70
CA GLY A 224 16.80 -19.80 -5.08
C GLY A 224 15.44 -20.48 -5.01
N VAL A 225 14.36 -19.70 -4.92
CA VAL A 225 13.01 -20.28 -4.80
C VAL A 225 12.39 -20.47 -6.17
N GLN A 226 11.92 -21.68 -6.44
CA GLN A 226 11.22 -22.07 -7.67
C GLN A 226 9.80 -22.52 -7.34
N GLY A 227 8.97 -22.75 -8.36
CA GLY A 227 7.62 -23.33 -8.16
C GLY A 227 6.51 -22.74 -9.02
N TRP A 228 6.83 -21.78 -9.87
CA TRP A 228 5.89 -21.16 -10.81
C TRP A 228 6.06 -21.66 -12.25
N ASN A 229 6.68 -22.81 -12.45
CA ASN A 229 7.07 -23.33 -13.77
C ASN A 229 5.91 -23.96 -14.56
N SER A 230 4.67 -23.65 -14.20
CA SER A 230 3.49 -24.16 -14.90
C SER A 230 3.11 -23.17 -15.99
N ASP A 231 2.86 -23.69 -17.20
CA ASP A 231 2.38 -22.90 -18.33
C ASP A 231 0.85 -22.70 -18.29
N GLU A 232 0.16 -23.35 -17.33
CA GLU A 232 -1.27 -23.14 -17.14
C GLU A 232 -1.57 -21.69 -16.77
N ARG A 233 -2.48 -21.05 -17.51
CA ARG A 233 -2.92 -19.68 -17.27
C ARG A 233 -4.43 -19.65 -17.41
N TRP A 234 -5.10 -19.04 -16.45
CA TRP A 234 -6.57 -18.98 -16.43
C TRP A 234 -7.02 -17.54 -16.26
N VAL A 235 -8.12 -17.19 -16.93
CA VAL A 235 -8.71 -15.86 -16.87
C VAL A 235 -10.20 -15.92 -16.58
N LEU A 236 -10.68 -14.90 -15.88
CA LEU A 236 -12.08 -14.57 -15.75
C LEU A 236 -12.42 -13.47 -16.74
N ILE A 237 -13.43 -13.71 -17.57
CA ILE A 237 -13.97 -12.74 -18.52
C ILE A 237 -15.31 -12.29 -17.97
N ILE A 238 -15.46 -11.00 -17.67
CA ILE A 238 -16.71 -10.41 -17.21
C ILE A 238 -17.26 -9.46 -18.28
N ALA A 239 -18.35 -9.88 -18.92
CA ALA A 239 -19.13 -9.11 -19.88
C ALA A 239 -20.40 -8.54 -19.22
N PRO A 240 -21.17 -7.66 -19.90
CA PRO A 240 -22.47 -7.21 -19.41
C PRO A 240 -23.50 -8.36 -19.24
N GLU A 241 -23.48 -9.33 -20.16
CA GLU A 241 -24.45 -10.43 -20.21
C GLU A 241 -24.08 -11.62 -19.31
N GLY A 242 -22.95 -11.56 -18.60
CA GLY A 242 -22.49 -12.61 -17.70
C GLY A 242 -20.97 -12.72 -17.65
N TRP A 243 -20.48 -13.81 -17.06
CA TRP A 243 -19.06 -14.11 -16.98
C TRP A 243 -18.77 -15.55 -17.43
N GLN A 244 -17.51 -15.78 -17.80
CA GLN A 244 -16.99 -17.09 -18.14
C GLN A 244 -15.51 -17.19 -17.76
N VAL A 245 -15.01 -18.41 -17.60
CA VAL A 245 -13.59 -18.68 -17.39
C VAL A 245 -13.00 -19.28 -18.66
N ALA A 246 -11.78 -18.89 -19.00
CA ALA A 246 -11.05 -19.45 -20.12
C ALA A 246 -9.60 -19.76 -19.73
N GLN A 247 -9.05 -20.81 -20.32
CA GLN A 247 -7.63 -21.11 -20.23
C GLN A 247 -6.89 -20.40 -21.36
N LEU A 248 -5.76 -19.77 -21.04
CA LEU A 248 -4.88 -19.18 -22.05
C LEU A 248 -3.83 -20.20 -22.48
N SER A 249 -3.54 -20.21 -23.77
CA SER A 249 -2.40 -20.93 -24.35
C SER A 249 -1.17 -20.03 -24.47
N ASP A 250 -1.37 -18.74 -24.72
CA ASP A 250 -0.30 -17.74 -24.81
C ASP A 250 -0.81 -16.31 -24.53
N VAL A 251 0.11 -15.39 -24.22
CA VAL A 251 -0.18 -14.00 -23.86
C VAL A 251 0.76 -13.06 -24.62
N GLU A 252 0.19 -12.30 -25.54
CA GLU A 252 0.84 -11.18 -26.23
C GLU A 252 0.31 -9.85 -25.68
N THR A 253 0.95 -8.74 -26.06
CA THR A 253 0.60 -7.42 -25.52
C THR A 253 -0.80 -6.95 -25.91
N ASP A 254 -1.26 -7.23 -27.13
CA ASP A 254 -2.57 -6.82 -27.64
C ASP A 254 -3.52 -8.01 -27.89
N LEU A 255 -3.09 -9.23 -27.59
CA LEU A 255 -3.80 -10.46 -27.92
C LEU A 255 -3.62 -11.54 -26.85
N LEU A 256 -4.73 -12.13 -26.39
CA LEU A 256 -4.70 -13.33 -25.54
C LEU A 256 -5.13 -14.54 -26.36
N TRP A 257 -4.32 -15.59 -26.40
CA TRP A 257 -4.65 -16.83 -27.09
C TRP A 257 -5.36 -17.80 -26.14
N LEU A 258 -6.49 -18.34 -26.57
CA LEU A 258 -7.29 -19.28 -25.79
C LEU A 258 -6.87 -20.73 -26.11
N ALA A 259 -6.82 -21.57 -25.09
CA ALA A 259 -6.58 -23.01 -25.27
C ALA A 259 -7.83 -23.73 -25.82
N GLU A 260 -9.01 -23.22 -25.48
CA GLU A 260 -10.30 -23.71 -25.95
C GLU A 260 -11.13 -22.55 -26.54
N PRO A 261 -12.01 -22.81 -27.52
CA PRO A 261 -12.87 -21.78 -28.09
C PRO A 261 -13.75 -21.11 -27.02
N LEU A 262 -13.94 -19.79 -27.15
CA LEU A 262 -14.72 -19.00 -26.23
C LEU A 262 -16.17 -19.53 -26.14
N ALA A 263 -16.63 -19.85 -24.93
CA ALA A 263 -17.92 -20.49 -24.72
C ALA A 263 -19.12 -19.55 -24.91
N ARG A 264 -18.91 -18.23 -24.78
CA ARG A 264 -19.93 -17.20 -25.02
C ARG A 264 -19.31 -15.97 -25.66
N ALA A 265 -20.05 -15.28 -26.52
CA ALA A 265 -19.60 -13.99 -27.03
C ALA A 265 -19.35 -12.98 -25.90
N ALA A 266 -18.33 -12.14 -26.06
CA ALA A 266 -17.98 -11.07 -25.15
C ALA A 266 -17.80 -9.76 -25.93
N GLY A 267 -18.56 -8.73 -25.57
CA GLY A 267 -18.50 -7.44 -26.25
C GLY A 267 -17.23 -6.65 -25.90
N ALA A 268 -16.87 -5.70 -26.76
CA ALA A 268 -15.82 -4.73 -26.49
C ALA A 268 -16.03 -4.03 -25.13
N GLY A 269 -14.93 -3.77 -24.41
CA GLY A 269 -14.93 -3.24 -23.05
C GLY A 269 -15.15 -4.29 -21.95
N SER A 270 -15.47 -5.55 -22.29
CA SER A 270 -15.48 -6.63 -21.30
C SER A 270 -14.13 -6.76 -20.62
N SER A 271 -14.13 -7.03 -19.31
CA SER A 271 -12.90 -7.12 -18.53
C SER A 271 -12.39 -8.55 -18.50
N VAL A 272 -11.08 -8.72 -18.70
CA VAL A 272 -10.37 -9.99 -18.63
C VAL A 272 -9.34 -9.90 -17.50
N MET A 273 -9.41 -10.79 -16.53
CA MET A 273 -8.57 -10.76 -15.33
C MET A 273 -7.90 -12.11 -15.11
N PRO A 274 -6.60 -12.17 -14.77
CA PRO A 274 -5.98 -13.43 -14.41
C PRO A 274 -6.59 -14.01 -13.13
N LEU A 275 -6.72 -15.33 -13.10
CA LEU A 275 -7.27 -16.10 -12.00
C LEU A 275 -6.16 -16.80 -11.22
N VAL A 276 -6.26 -16.78 -9.89
CA VAL A 276 -5.36 -17.50 -8.99
C VAL A 276 -6.14 -18.29 -7.96
N TRP A 277 -5.53 -19.34 -7.41
CA TRP A 277 -6.09 -20.03 -6.26
C TRP A 277 -6.00 -19.16 -5.02
N GLY A 278 -7.06 -19.20 -4.21
CA GLY A 278 -7.13 -18.50 -2.95
C GLY A 278 -8.17 -19.07 -2.00
N ARG A 279 -8.19 -18.54 -0.79
CA ARG A 279 -9.09 -18.94 0.28
C ARG A 279 -9.40 -17.74 1.18
N ALA A 280 -10.68 -17.39 1.24
CA ALA A 280 -11.20 -16.52 2.27
C ALA A 280 -11.39 -17.34 3.56
N VAL A 281 -10.75 -16.91 4.65
CA VAL A 281 -10.86 -17.56 5.98
C VAL A 281 -11.48 -16.64 7.02
N ASP A 282 -11.30 -15.34 6.85
CA ASP A 282 -11.87 -14.33 7.72
C ASP A 282 -13.31 -14.01 7.29
N PRO A 283 -14.20 -13.69 8.25
CA PRO A 283 -15.54 -13.26 7.91
C PRO A 283 -15.48 -11.98 7.07
N ALA A 284 -16.31 -11.91 6.03
CA ALA A 284 -16.49 -10.68 5.28
C ALA A 284 -17.28 -9.66 6.11
N ASP A 285 -16.88 -8.40 6.02
CA ASP A 285 -17.61 -7.29 6.61
C ASP A 285 -18.58 -6.76 5.55
N LEU A 286 -19.84 -7.21 5.62
CA LEU A 286 -20.88 -6.88 4.67
C LEU A 286 -22.01 -6.13 5.36
N THR A 287 -22.39 -4.99 4.77
CA THR A 287 -23.54 -4.19 5.15
C THR A 287 -24.65 -4.40 4.12
N GLN A 288 -25.86 -4.70 4.61
CA GLN A 288 -27.06 -4.71 3.78
C GLN A 288 -27.84 -3.42 3.99
N TRP A 289 -28.01 -2.63 2.93
CA TRP A 289 -28.80 -1.39 3.01
C TRP A 289 -30.28 -1.62 2.75
N VAL A 290 -30.61 -2.46 1.76
CA VAL A 290 -31.97 -2.90 1.42
C VAL A 290 -31.94 -4.35 0.93
N PRO A 291 -33.08 -5.07 0.87
CA PRO A 291 -33.15 -6.39 0.22
C PRO A 291 -32.56 -6.34 -1.19
N GLY A 292 -31.57 -7.20 -1.47
CA GLY A 292 -30.87 -7.22 -2.77
C GLY A 292 -29.78 -6.17 -2.96
N MET A 293 -29.44 -5.36 -1.95
CA MET A 293 -28.27 -4.47 -1.96
C MET A 293 -27.41 -4.72 -0.73
N VAL A 294 -26.32 -5.43 -0.96
CA VAL A 294 -25.29 -5.77 0.02
C VAL A 294 -23.97 -5.26 -0.52
N GLY A 295 -23.12 -4.69 0.34
CA GLY A 295 -21.74 -4.36 0.00
C GLY A 295 -20.83 -4.22 1.21
N GLY A 296 -19.53 -4.19 0.95
CA GLY A 296 -18.52 -4.20 2.00
C GLY A 296 -17.20 -4.78 1.52
N SER A 297 -16.46 -5.42 2.41
CA SER A 297 -15.12 -5.94 2.13
C SER A 297 -14.98 -7.44 2.34
N VAL A 298 -14.25 -8.06 1.41
CA VAL A 298 -13.93 -9.49 1.43
C VAL A 298 -12.42 -9.64 1.34
N THR A 299 -11.83 -10.32 2.32
CA THR A 299 -10.38 -10.61 2.35
C THR A 299 -10.12 -12.08 2.06
N THR A 300 -9.13 -12.34 1.21
CA THR A 300 -8.71 -13.68 0.84
C THR A 300 -7.19 -13.79 0.84
N THR A 301 -6.69 -14.97 1.16
CA THR A 301 -5.30 -15.35 0.86
C THR A 301 -5.24 -15.87 -0.56
N VAL A 302 -4.23 -15.48 -1.33
CA VAL A 302 -4.05 -15.96 -2.71
C VAL A 302 -2.66 -16.53 -2.94
N THR A 303 -2.51 -17.30 -4.02
CA THR A 303 -1.23 -17.81 -4.50
C THR A 303 -0.18 -16.67 -4.51
N PRO A 304 1.03 -16.91 -3.96
CA PRO A 304 2.11 -15.94 -4.00
C PRO A 304 2.45 -15.53 -5.43
N ALA A 305 2.68 -14.24 -5.64
CA ALA A 305 3.12 -13.71 -6.93
C ALA A 305 4.49 -14.31 -7.30
N GLN A 306 4.75 -14.41 -8.61
CA GLN A 306 6.08 -14.73 -9.12
C GLN A 306 7.10 -13.71 -8.63
N THR A 307 8.36 -14.14 -8.54
CA THR A 307 9.48 -13.24 -8.31
C THR A 307 9.46 -12.14 -9.38
N PRO A 308 9.45 -10.85 -8.98
CA PRO A 308 9.53 -9.74 -9.94
C PRO A 308 10.82 -9.80 -10.76
N ASP A 309 10.82 -9.11 -11.90
CA ASP A 309 12.02 -8.93 -12.71
C ASP A 309 13.05 -8.08 -11.95
N MET A 310 14.07 -8.73 -11.41
CA MET A 310 15.11 -8.06 -10.62
C MET A 310 16.07 -7.25 -11.50
N ASP A 311 16.13 -7.53 -12.81
CA ASP A 311 16.97 -6.80 -13.77
C ASP A 311 16.34 -5.44 -14.15
N ALA A 312 15.06 -5.22 -13.80
CA ALA A 312 14.38 -3.94 -13.96
C ALA A 312 14.82 -2.88 -12.92
N LEU A 313 15.56 -3.28 -11.88
CA LEU A 313 16.07 -2.35 -10.88
C LEU A 313 17.30 -1.60 -11.42
N ASP A 314 17.17 -0.28 -11.55
CA ASP A 314 18.25 0.64 -11.90
C ASP A 314 18.72 1.49 -10.71
N ASP A 315 18.37 1.07 -9.49
CA ASP A 315 18.74 1.77 -8.26
C ASP A 315 20.26 1.94 -8.15
N ALA A 316 20.69 3.13 -7.72
CA ALA A 316 22.10 3.36 -7.43
C ALA A 316 22.54 2.52 -6.23
N TRP A 317 23.77 2.02 -6.26
CA TRP A 317 24.34 1.22 -5.18
C TRP A 317 25.45 2.00 -4.47
N LEU A 318 25.42 2.00 -3.14
CA LEU A 318 26.44 2.61 -2.31
C LEU A 318 26.75 1.69 -1.13
N ASP A 319 28.03 1.28 -1.01
CA ASP A 319 28.47 0.33 0.02
C ASP A 319 27.68 -0.99 -0.03
N GLU A 320 27.48 -1.53 -1.24
CA GLU A 320 26.70 -2.76 -1.50
C GLU A 320 25.23 -2.68 -1.02
N ILE A 321 24.71 -1.48 -0.80
CA ILE A 321 23.34 -1.23 -0.36
C ILE A 321 22.63 -0.35 -1.40
N PRO A 322 21.41 -0.68 -1.82
CA PRO A 322 20.67 0.13 -2.78
C PRO A 322 20.26 1.47 -2.16
N VAL A 323 20.26 2.52 -2.97
CA VAL A 323 19.80 3.86 -2.61
C VAL A 323 18.42 4.07 -3.18
N TRP A 324 17.44 4.26 -2.30
CA TRP A 324 16.05 4.47 -2.69
C TRP A 324 15.74 5.95 -2.93
N PRO A 325 14.79 6.25 -3.83
CA PRO A 325 14.29 7.60 -3.99
C PRO A 325 13.53 8.07 -2.73
N ASP A 326 13.46 9.39 -2.54
CA ASP A 326 12.59 9.97 -1.52
C ASP A 326 11.10 9.80 -1.87
N GLY A 327 10.23 10.01 -0.88
CA GLY A 327 8.78 10.01 -1.09
C GLY A 327 8.38 11.03 -2.15
N ASN A 328 7.53 10.61 -3.09
CA ASN A 328 7.03 11.47 -4.18
C ASN A 328 5.58 11.94 -3.94
N TRP A 329 5.01 11.66 -2.76
CA TRP A 329 3.67 12.09 -2.38
C TRP A 329 3.70 13.33 -1.47
N ARG A 330 2.63 14.14 -1.54
CA ARG A 330 2.56 15.50 -0.98
C ARG A 330 2.34 15.58 0.53
N ASP A 331 2.07 14.46 1.20
CA ASP A 331 1.91 14.47 2.66
C ASP A 331 3.25 14.74 3.36
N ASP A 332 3.22 15.50 4.44
CA ASP A 332 4.42 15.85 5.18
C ASP A 332 5.09 14.57 5.71
N PRO A 333 6.36 14.29 5.36
CA PRO A 333 7.06 13.13 5.89
C PRO A 333 7.15 13.25 7.41
N THR A 334 6.53 12.31 8.11
CA THR A 334 6.60 12.28 9.58
C THR A 334 7.85 11.52 10.02
N THR A 335 8.39 11.95 11.16
CA THR A 335 9.54 11.30 11.79
C THR A 335 9.21 11.05 13.25
N VAL A 336 9.42 9.82 13.71
CA VAL A 336 9.19 9.44 15.11
C VAL A 336 10.52 8.96 15.70
N ALA A 337 10.92 9.53 16.83
CA ALA A 337 12.07 9.06 17.59
C ALA A 337 11.59 8.18 18.75
N GLN A 338 12.14 6.97 18.87
CA GLN A 338 11.83 6.03 19.95
C GLN A 338 13.08 5.64 20.73
N ALA A 339 12.94 5.41 22.03
CA ALA A 339 14.00 4.91 22.89
C ALA A 339 13.44 3.99 23.98
N THR A 340 14.10 2.87 24.24
CA THR A 340 13.76 1.95 25.34
C THR A 340 14.40 2.40 26.64
N ILE A 341 13.57 2.53 27.67
CA ILE A 341 13.96 2.99 28.99
C ILE A 341 13.43 2.00 30.04
N THR A 342 14.30 1.41 30.84
CA THR A 342 13.91 0.68 32.05
C THR A 342 13.88 1.63 33.23
N ARG A 343 12.69 1.80 33.81
CA ARG A 343 12.49 2.47 35.08
C ARG A 343 12.60 1.43 36.20
N GLN A 344 13.51 1.65 37.14
CA GLN A 344 13.60 0.88 38.39
C GLN A 344 13.16 1.77 39.54
N ASP A 345 11.99 1.46 40.08
CA ASP A 345 11.33 2.24 41.12
C ASP A 345 11.15 1.37 42.38
N PHE A 346 12.26 1.18 43.10
CA PHE A 346 12.32 0.31 44.29
C PHE A 346 12.31 1.10 45.61
N SER A 347 12.16 2.42 45.59
CA SER A 347 12.33 3.30 46.75
C SER A 347 11.46 4.56 46.59
N PRO A 348 11.03 5.22 47.68
CA PRO A 348 10.35 6.52 47.64
C PRO A 348 11.21 7.70 47.14
N ALA A 349 12.44 7.46 46.69
CA ALA A 349 13.27 8.45 46.00
C ALA A 349 12.86 8.57 44.52
N ASP A 350 13.39 9.57 43.80
CA ASP A 350 13.17 9.66 42.36
C ASP A 350 13.54 8.34 41.68
N PRO A 351 12.69 7.85 40.76
CA PRO A 351 12.89 6.57 40.12
C PRO A 351 14.21 6.56 39.37
N TRP A 352 14.98 5.49 39.54
CA TRP A 352 16.19 5.32 38.75
C TRP A 352 15.80 4.93 37.32
N VAL A 353 16.34 5.65 36.35
CA VAL A 353 16.03 5.46 34.94
C VAL A 353 17.29 5.05 34.21
N ARG A 354 17.26 3.86 33.60
CA ARG A 354 18.30 3.38 32.70
C ARG A 354 17.78 3.38 31.27
N ARG A 355 18.55 3.96 30.38
CA ARG A 355 18.34 3.79 28.94
C ARG A 355 18.95 2.45 28.51
N ASP A 356 18.13 1.55 28.00
CA ASP A 356 18.60 0.23 27.55
C ASP A 356 19.03 0.25 26.09
N ASP A 357 18.49 1.17 25.32
CA ASP A 357 18.93 1.41 23.95
C ASP A 357 20.10 2.38 23.93
N PRO A 358 21.26 1.99 23.39
CA PRO A 358 22.40 2.89 23.30
C PRO A 358 22.13 4.13 22.42
N TRP A 359 21.15 4.05 21.49
CA TRP A 359 20.73 5.14 20.61
C TRP A 359 19.22 5.12 20.35
N ALA A 360 18.64 6.30 20.10
CA ALA A 360 17.23 6.41 19.73
C ALA A 360 17.08 5.91 18.30
N THR A 361 16.06 5.09 18.05
CA THR A 361 15.71 4.66 16.69
C THR A 361 14.77 5.68 16.09
N THR A 362 15.19 6.28 14.99
CA THR A 362 14.36 7.16 14.17
C THR A 362 13.60 6.29 13.17
N ALA A 363 12.28 6.45 13.09
CA ALA A 363 11.46 5.90 12.03
C ALA A 363 11.06 7.02 11.07
N LEU A 364 11.24 6.77 9.77
CA LEU A 364 10.90 7.66 8.67
C LEU A 364 9.68 7.08 7.97
N GLN A 365 8.54 7.80 8.01
CA GLN A 365 7.40 7.44 7.19
C GLN A 365 7.59 8.00 5.78
N ARG A 366 7.36 7.16 4.78
CA ARG A 366 7.41 7.54 3.36
C ARG A 366 6.19 7.01 2.65
N ARG A 367 5.65 7.84 1.76
CA ARG A 367 4.55 7.48 0.89
C ARG A 367 5.01 7.63 -0.55
N TYR A 368 4.73 6.61 -1.34
CA TYR A 368 5.11 6.53 -2.73
C TYR A 368 3.88 6.31 -3.59
N LEU A 369 3.87 6.94 -4.74
CA LEU A 369 2.88 6.76 -5.79
C LEU A 369 3.61 6.24 -7.02
N ALA A 370 3.17 5.09 -7.52
CA ALA A 370 3.57 4.56 -8.82
C ALA A 370 2.38 4.70 -9.77
N SER A 371 2.62 5.37 -10.90
CA SER A 371 1.60 5.83 -11.85
C SER A 371 1.69 5.17 -13.23
N SER A 372 2.64 4.25 -13.40
CA SER A 372 2.80 3.41 -14.58
C SER A 372 3.08 1.96 -14.20
N LEU A 373 2.93 1.05 -15.17
CA LEU A 373 3.24 -0.37 -15.00
C LEU A 373 4.70 -0.57 -14.61
N ASP A 374 5.62 0.11 -15.31
CA ASP A 374 7.06 0.02 -15.04
C ASP A 374 7.41 0.51 -13.63
N GLU A 375 6.86 1.66 -13.20
CA GLU A 375 7.08 2.17 -11.84
C GLU A 375 6.57 1.19 -10.78
N ILE A 376 5.43 0.55 -11.04
CA ILE A 376 4.85 -0.46 -10.15
C ILE A 376 5.77 -1.69 -10.05
N GLU A 377 6.27 -2.20 -11.17
CA GLU A 377 7.16 -3.37 -11.18
C GLU A 377 8.49 -3.07 -10.48
N ILE A 378 9.07 -1.88 -10.69
CA ILE A 378 10.27 -1.42 -9.97
C ILE A 378 10.01 -1.44 -8.45
N TRP A 379 8.87 -0.89 -8.00
CA TRP A 379 8.54 -0.91 -6.58
C TRP A 379 8.33 -2.32 -6.03
N ARG A 380 7.67 -3.20 -6.78
CA ARG A 380 7.51 -4.61 -6.39
C ARG A 380 8.87 -5.31 -6.26
N ALA A 381 9.79 -5.08 -7.20
CA ALA A 381 11.14 -5.60 -7.15
C ALA A 381 11.95 -5.05 -5.96
N ARG A 382 11.86 -3.74 -5.67
CA ARG A 382 12.46 -3.13 -4.46
C ARG A 382 11.96 -3.80 -3.17
N LEU A 383 10.65 -3.95 -3.03
CA LEU A 383 10.05 -4.60 -1.86
C LEU A 383 10.49 -6.07 -1.74
N TRP A 384 10.57 -6.78 -2.88
CA TRP A 384 11.06 -8.16 -2.91
C TRP A 384 12.52 -8.26 -2.48
N GLN A 385 13.37 -7.34 -2.92
CA GLN A 385 14.78 -7.27 -2.53
C GLN A 385 14.93 -7.13 -1.01
N THR A 386 14.06 -6.33 -0.36
CA THR A 386 14.17 -6.09 1.09
C THR A 386 13.80 -7.29 1.97
N GLN A 387 12.93 -8.17 1.46
CA GLN A 387 12.38 -9.32 2.19
C GLN A 387 11.81 -8.96 3.58
N GLY A 388 11.06 -7.86 3.66
CA GLY A 388 10.56 -7.31 4.91
C GLY A 388 11.67 -6.61 5.70
N ARG A 389 11.86 -6.99 6.96
CA ARG A 389 12.85 -6.33 7.85
C ARG A 389 14.29 -6.83 7.69
N LEU A 390 14.62 -7.53 6.61
CA LEU A 390 15.92 -8.19 6.46
C LEU A 390 16.99 -7.22 5.95
N GLU A 391 16.86 -6.81 4.69
CA GLU A 391 17.89 -6.01 4.01
C GLU A 391 17.78 -4.53 4.34
N ALA A 392 18.92 -3.85 4.15
CA ALA A 392 19.02 -2.42 4.31
C ALA A 392 18.92 -1.70 2.96
N PHE A 393 18.59 -0.41 3.02
CA PHE A 393 18.64 0.52 1.90
C PHE A 393 19.03 1.90 2.43
N TRP A 394 19.63 2.74 1.59
CA TRP A 394 19.86 4.15 1.90
C TRP A 394 18.63 4.97 1.53
N LEU A 395 18.26 5.92 2.40
CA LEU A 395 17.11 6.79 2.19
C LEU A 395 17.44 8.23 2.60
N PRO A 396 16.99 9.26 1.86
CA PRO A 396 17.05 10.64 2.32
C PRO A 396 16.38 10.81 3.68
N ASP A 397 17.08 11.40 4.66
CA ASP A 397 16.52 11.53 6.01
C ASP A 397 15.38 12.57 6.08
N GLY A 398 15.45 13.61 5.24
CA GLY A 398 14.51 14.73 5.23
C GLY A 398 14.62 15.64 6.46
N LEU A 399 15.59 15.39 7.33
CA LEU A 399 15.79 16.07 8.62
C LEU A 399 17.00 16.99 8.58
N ALA A 400 18.09 16.52 7.97
CA ALA A 400 19.31 17.30 7.86
C ALA A 400 19.11 18.45 6.87
N PRO A 401 19.68 19.63 7.15
CA PRO A 401 19.67 20.73 6.20
C PRO A 401 20.41 20.31 4.92
N ILE A 402 19.86 20.69 3.77
CA ILE A 402 20.54 20.57 2.48
C ILE A 402 21.77 21.48 2.51
N LEU A 403 22.93 20.89 2.22
CA LEU A 403 24.16 21.65 2.06
C LEU A 403 24.38 22.01 0.59
N TRP A 404 25.09 23.09 0.34
CA TRP A 404 25.38 23.60 -1.00
C TRP A 404 26.88 23.65 -1.20
N VAL A 405 27.36 23.08 -2.30
CA VAL A 405 28.78 23.06 -2.64
C VAL A 405 29.23 24.46 -3.05
N THR A 406 30.25 24.99 -2.39
CA THR A 406 30.73 26.37 -2.58
C THR A 406 31.98 26.47 -3.44
N ALA A 407 32.69 25.36 -3.63
CA ALA A 407 33.85 25.26 -4.50
C ALA A 407 33.79 23.93 -5.25
N GLU A 408 34.23 23.95 -6.50
CA GLU A 408 34.36 22.75 -7.32
C GLU A 408 35.29 21.73 -6.64
N ALA A 409 34.94 20.44 -6.73
CA ALA A 409 35.72 19.34 -6.18
C ALA A 409 36.00 18.28 -7.24
N ASP A 410 37.23 17.80 -7.27
CA ASP A 410 37.72 16.75 -8.18
C ASP A 410 37.40 15.35 -7.60
N PRO A 411 37.26 14.30 -8.43
CA PRO A 411 37.14 12.90 -7.98
C PRO A 411 38.15 12.44 -6.92
N GLU A 412 39.37 12.97 -6.92
CA GLU A 412 40.42 12.66 -5.94
C GLU A 412 40.28 13.44 -4.62
N ASP A 413 39.41 14.44 -4.55
CA ASP A 413 39.21 15.23 -3.34
C ASP A 413 38.50 14.41 -2.25
N GLY A 414 39.15 14.29 -1.09
CA GLY A 414 38.58 13.62 0.08
C GLY A 414 37.54 14.45 0.85
N TYR A 415 37.08 15.58 0.33
CA TYR A 415 36.16 16.49 1.01
C TYR A 415 35.40 17.40 0.04
N LEU A 416 34.25 17.91 0.48
CA LEU A 416 33.49 18.97 -0.19
C LEU A 416 33.50 20.25 0.66
N ARG A 417 33.72 21.39 0.01
CA ARG A 417 33.47 22.71 0.61
C ARG A 417 31.99 23.03 0.49
N VAL A 418 31.33 23.26 1.62
CA VAL A 418 29.88 23.37 1.70
C VAL A 418 29.41 24.52 2.58
N GLU A 419 28.23 25.05 2.26
CA GLU A 419 27.47 25.97 3.09
C GLU A 419 26.05 25.45 3.34
N GLY A 420 25.35 26.02 4.31
CA GLY A 420 23.95 25.69 4.61
C GLY A 420 23.19 26.92 5.11
N LYS A 421 21.88 27.00 4.93
CA LYS A 421 21.10 28.06 5.56
C LYS A 421 21.09 27.78 7.07
N ASP A 422 21.61 28.69 7.90
CA ASP A 422 21.87 28.53 9.35
C ASP A 422 23.12 27.67 9.73
N ILE A 423 24.26 28.00 9.09
CA ILE A 423 25.59 27.31 9.11
C ILE A 423 26.11 26.86 10.49
N SER A 424 25.94 27.64 11.55
CA SER A 424 26.75 27.49 12.77
C SER A 424 26.14 26.66 13.89
N ALA A 425 24.83 26.36 13.85
CA ALA A 425 24.14 25.66 14.95
C ALA A 425 23.65 24.24 14.61
N ARG A 426 23.56 23.85 13.33
CA ARG A 426 22.85 22.60 12.94
C ARG A 426 23.64 21.64 12.07
N ILE A 427 24.72 22.07 11.43
CA ILE A 427 25.53 21.17 10.58
C ILE A 427 26.20 20.09 11.44
N SER A 428 26.78 20.48 12.58
CA SER A 428 27.33 19.54 13.57
C SER A 428 26.28 18.58 14.09
N ASP A 429 25.02 18.99 14.23
CA ASP A 429 24.00 18.16 14.86
C ASP A 429 23.57 16.98 13.99
N PHE A 430 23.67 17.10 12.66
CA PHE A 430 23.31 16.03 11.74
C PHE A 430 24.51 15.33 11.09
N TRP A 431 25.59 16.07 10.81
CA TRP A 431 26.78 15.58 10.11
C TRP A 431 27.98 15.33 11.04
N HIS A 432 27.76 15.07 12.32
CA HIS A 432 28.82 14.64 13.27
C HIS A 432 29.15 13.15 13.19
N ARG A 433 28.50 12.41 12.30
CA ARG A 433 28.57 10.95 12.21
C ARG A 433 28.65 10.48 10.77
N PRO A 434 29.40 9.40 10.50
CA PRO A 434 29.41 8.77 9.20
C PRO A 434 28.00 8.48 8.69
N ALA A 435 27.73 8.94 7.48
CA ALA A 435 26.46 8.76 6.78
C ALA A 435 26.76 8.57 5.29
N ALA A 436 25.72 8.53 4.45
CA ALA A 436 25.86 8.70 3.02
C ALA A 436 25.29 10.05 2.60
N CYS A 437 25.57 10.47 1.38
CA CYS A 437 24.92 11.61 0.77
C CYS A 437 24.59 11.38 -0.70
N LEU A 438 23.48 11.97 -1.14
CA LEU A 438 23.14 12.21 -2.54
C LEU A 438 23.64 13.61 -2.91
N ILE A 439 24.42 13.70 -3.97
CA ILE A 439 24.90 14.95 -4.55
C ILE A 439 24.11 15.19 -5.84
N VAL A 440 23.34 16.27 -5.88
CA VAL A 440 22.55 16.67 -7.05
C VAL A 440 23.18 17.91 -7.68
N HIS A 441 23.71 17.74 -8.88
CA HIS A 441 24.32 18.81 -9.67
C HIS A 441 23.27 19.81 -10.17
N PRO A 442 23.66 21.03 -10.57
CA PRO A 442 22.75 22.03 -11.12
C PRO A 442 22.01 21.60 -12.40
N ASP A 443 22.62 20.71 -13.20
CA ASP A 443 22.03 20.16 -14.43
C ASP A 443 21.12 18.94 -14.18
N GLY A 444 21.05 18.47 -12.93
CA GLY A 444 20.26 17.32 -12.52
C GLY A 444 21.03 16.00 -12.45
N TYR A 445 22.32 15.97 -12.81
CA TYR A 445 23.16 14.78 -12.60
C TYR A 445 23.24 14.43 -11.11
N ARG A 446 23.27 13.13 -10.81
CA ARG A 446 23.23 12.60 -9.45
C ARG A 446 24.40 11.65 -9.23
N GLN A 447 25.12 11.86 -8.14
CA GLN A 447 26.13 10.92 -7.66
C GLN A 447 26.02 10.74 -6.14
N TYR A 448 26.66 9.71 -5.62
CA TYR A 448 26.52 9.31 -4.22
C TYR A 448 27.88 9.14 -3.57
N ALA A 449 27.99 9.47 -2.29
CA ALA A 449 29.23 9.32 -1.56
C ALA A 449 28.99 8.94 -0.10
N LEU A 450 29.94 8.18 0.48
CA LEU A 450 30.03 7.98 1.91
C LEU A 450 30.71 9.19 2.55
N THR A 451 30.20 9.60 3.70
CA THR A 451 30.67 10.78 4.45
C THR A 451 31.18 10.35 5.82
N ALA A 452 32.07 11.16 6.41
CA ALA A 452 32.56 10.98 7.77
C ALA A 452 31.95 12.03 8.71
N THR A 453 32.51 13.24 8.70
CA THR A 453 32.10 14.34 9.57
C THR A 453 32.13 15.64 8.80
N CYS A 454 31.26 16.58 9.17
CA CYS A 454 31.35 17.95 8.69
C CYS A 454 31.98 18.85 9.76
N HIS A 455 33.04 19.56 9.39
CA HIS A 455 33.76 20.51 10.24
C HIS A 455 33.51 21.94 9.79
N LEU A 456 33.61 22.89 10.72
CA LEU A 456 33.57 24.31 10.44
C LEU A 456 35.00 24.86 10.46
N ASP A 457 35.59 25.06 9.28
CA ASP A 457 36.91 25.69 9.10
C ASP A 457 36.86 26.69 7.94
N GLN A 458 36.73 27.98 8.28
CA GLN A 458 36.53 29.09 7.32
C GLN A 458 35.35 28.85 6.34
N GLY A 459 34.36 28.08 6.78
CA GLY A 459 33.27 27.52 5.97
C GLY A 459 32.95 26.09 6.43
N GLY A 460 31.98 25.42 5.81
CA GLY A 460 31.72 24.00 6.05
C GLY A 460 32.65 23.13 5.21
N VAL A 461 33.20 22.08 5.81
CA VAL A 461 34.00 21.05 5.13
C VAL A 461 33.37 19.70 5.44
N LEU A 462 32.73 19.07 4.45
CA LEU A 462 32.19 17.73 4.57
C LEU A 462 33.25 16.72 4.13
N VAL A 463 33.76 15.92 5.06
CA VAL A 463 34.77 14.90 4.79
C VAL A 463 34.11 13.67 4.16
N LEU A 464 34.70 13.17 3.09
CA LEU A 464 34.25 11.98 2.37
C LEU A 464 35.05 10.74 2.81
N ARG A 465 34.39 9.58 2.80
CA ARG A 465 34.99 8.27 3.06
C ARG A 465 35.11 7.42 1.80
N SER A 466 34.32 7.74 0.78
CA SER A 466 34.49 7.23 -0.58
C SER A 466 35.03 8.36 -1.47
N GLY A 467 35.57 8.00 -2.63
CA GLY A 467 35.79 8.98 -3.69
C GLY A 467 34.46 9.50 -4.27
N LEU A 468 34.57 10.49 -5.14
CA LEU A 468 33.47 10.95 -5.99
C LEU A 468 33.55 10.23 -7.34
N ASP A 469 32.41 9.98 -7.97
CA ASP A 469 32.36 9.31 -9.27
C ASP A 469 32.78 10.28 -10.39
N ASP A 470 32.43 11.56 -10.25
CA ASP A 470 32.76 12.63 -11.18
C ASP A 470 32.94 13.98 -10.45
N TRP A 471 33.44 14.97 -11.17
CA TRP A 471 33.60 16.35 -10.71
C TRP A 471 32.30 16.89 -10.10
N VAL A 472 32.41 17.58 -8.97
CA VAL A 472 31.25 18.20 -8.30
C VAL A 472 31.28 19.71 -8.54
N PRO A 473 30.40 20.27 -9.36
CA PRO A 473 30.39 21.69 -9.63
C PRO A 473 29.86 22.50 -8.44
N THR A 474 30.29 23.76 -8.37
CA THR A 474 29.73 24.73 -7.42
C THR A 474 28.22 24.90 -7.63
N GLY A 475 27.47 25.01 -6.53
CA GLY A 475 26.01 25.07 -6.54
C GLY A 475 25.31 23.71 -6.49
N SER A 476 26.07 22.61 -6.49
CA SER A 476 25.51 21.27 -6.24
C SER A 476 24.91 21.18 -4.84
N ARG A 477 23.81 20.43 -4.72
CA ARG A 477 23.12 20.18 -3.45
C ARG A 477 23.58 18.86 -2.85
N VAL A 478 23.88 18.84 -1.57
CA VAL A 478 24.22 17.63 -0.81
C VAL A 478 23.08 17.32 0.16
N ILE A 479 22.46 16.16 -0.03
CA ILE A 479 21.32 15.66 0.73
C ILE A 479 21.79 14.47 1.55
N ARG A 480 21.52 14.47 2.85
CA ARG A 480 21.93 13.37 3.73
C ARG A 480 21.09 12.12 3.49
N LEU A 481 21.78 11.00 3.37
CA LEU A 481 21.20 9.67 3.32
C LEU A 481 21.50 8.94 4.64
N VAL A 482 20.49 8.23 5.15
CA VAL A 482 20.63 7.36 6.31
C VAL A 482 20.34 5.92 5.92
N ARG A 483 21.09 5.00 6.52
CA ARG A 483 20.90 3.57 6.32
C ARG A 483 19.66 3.15 7.09
N CYS A 484 18.71 2.54 6.39
CA CYS A 484 17.42 2.12 6.91
C CYS A 484 17.15 0.66 6.59
N ARG A 485 16.11 0.11 7.20
CA ARG A 485 15.39 -1.09 6.74
C ARG A 485 13.89 -0.87 6.94
N LEU A 486 13.06 -1.73 6.38
CA LEU A 486 11.64 -1.71 6.73
C LEU A 486 11.44 -2.02 8.22
N ASP A 487 10.45 -1.36 8.83
CA ASP A 487 10.11 -1.56 10.24
C ASP A 487 9.13 -2.72 10.46
N HIS A 488 8.44 -3.14 9.41
CA HIS A 488 7.41 -4.17 9.41
C HIS A 488 7.66 -5.23 8.34
N ASP A 489 7.14 -6.44 8.57
CA ASP A 489 7.15 -7.53 7.59
C ASP A 489 5.92 -7.53 6.68
N ALA A 490 4.87 -6.78 7.03
CA ALA A 490 3.62 -6.67 6.29
C ALA A 490 3.52 -5.29 5.63
N ILE A 491 3.38 -5.26 4.31
CA ILE A 491 3.25 -4.03 3.53
C ILE A 491 1.92 -4.08 2.79
N ASP A 492 1.15 -3.00 2.92
CA ASP A 492 -0.12 -2.82 2.21
C ASP A 492 0.11 -1.96 0.97
N LEU A 493 -0.24 -2.52 -0.19
CA LEU A 493 -0.25 -1.85 -1.48
C LEU A 493 -1.70 -1.46 -1.81
N TYR A 494 -1.95 -0.17 -1.96
CA TYR A 494 -3.28 0.37 -2.22
C TYR A 494 -3.42 0.65 -3.71
N TRP A 495 -4.11 -0.23 -4.41
CA TRP A 495 -4.38 -0.09 -5.84
C TRP A 495 -5.63 0.77 -6.02
N HIS A 496 -5.45 1.98 -6.55
CA HIS A 496 -6.56 2.88 -6.91
C HIS A 496 -7.07 2.62 -8.33
N SER A 497 -6.21 2.03 -9.18
CA SER A 497 -6.54 1.48 -10.50
C SER A 497 -5.47 0.45 -10.89
N PRO A 498 -5.61 -0.27 -12.03
CA PRO A 498 -4.55 -1.13 -12.57
C PRO A 498 -3.20 -0.43 -12.85
N THR A 499 -3.20 0.91 -12.95
CA THR A 499 -2.01 1.73 -13.27
C THR A 499 -1.61 2.69 -12.16
N LEU A 500 -2.39 2.78 -11.06
CA LEU A 500 -2.13 3.70 -9.96
C LEU A 500 -2.05 2.94 -8.64
N LEU A 501 -0.83 2.87 -8.11
CA LEU A 501 -0.51 2.19 -6.87
C LEU A 501 0.06 3.18 -5.85
N GLU A 502 -0.47 3.12 -4.64
CA GLU A 502 0.03 3.86 -3.50
C GLU A 502 0.65 2.91 -2.47
N ILE A 503 1.82 3.28 -1.97
CA ILE A 503 2.63 2.47 -1.06
C ILE A 503 2.98 3.32 0.16
N THR A 504 2.61 2.86 1.35
CA THR A 504 2.99 3.51 2.60
C THR A 504 3.99 2.64 3.35
N LEU A 505 5.20 3.17 3.56
CA LEU A 505 6.31 2.47 4.20
C LEU A 505 6.76 3.19 5.46
N THR A 506 7.25 2.41 6.42
CA THR A 506 7.94 2.93 7.59
C THR A 506 9.34 2.34 7.59
N ALA A 507 10.33 3.20 7.39
CA ALA A 507 11.73 2.85 7.36
C ALA A 507 12.36 3.15 8.72
N ARG A 508 12.92 2.14 9.37
CA ARG A 508 13.68 2.30 10.62
C ARG A 508 15.14 2.60 10.29
N GLN A 509 15.66 3.71 10.80
CA GLN A 509 17.07 4.04 10.74
C GLN A 509 17.89 3.01 11.54
N LEU A 510 18.95 2.51 10.91
CA LEU A 510 19.88 1.57 11.50
C LEU A 510 21.06 2.30 12.14
N PRO A 511 21.64 1.75 13.22
CA PRO A 511 22.88 2.27 13.77
C PRO A 511 24.03 2.07 12.76
N GLU A 512 25.10 2.84 12.94
CA GLU A 512 26.32 2.62 12.16
C GLU A 512 26.86 1.19 12.37
N PRO A 513 27.23 0.48 11.30
CA PRO A 513 27.75 -0.88 11.40
C PRO A 513 29.10 -0.86 12.15
N ARG A 514 29.15 -1.55 13.30
CA ARG A 514 30.38 -1.73 14.10
C ARG A 514 31.13 -3.02 13.74
N GLY A 515 30.96 -3.52 12.50
CA GLY A 515 31.59 -4.75 12.02
C GLY A 515 30.93 -6.07 12.45
N ASN A 516 29.77 -6.02 13.11
CA ASN A 516 29.06 -7.21 13.64
C ASN A 516 27.63 -7.38 13.09
N ASP A 517 27.23 -6.63 12.06
CA ASP A 517 25.96 -6.84 11.36
C ASP A 517 26.07 -8.13 10.54
N ARG A 518 25.85 -9.28 11.19
CA ARG A 518 25.98 -10.60 10.57
C ARG A 518 24.60 -11.05 10.10
N GLN A 519 24.43 -11.11 8.78
CA GLN A 519 23.36 -11.87 8.16
C GLN A 519 23.79 -13.35 8.17
N THR A 520 23.00 -14.20 8.79
CA THR A 520 23.26 -15.65 8.80
C THR A 520 22.11 -16.39 8.16
N TYR A 521 22.44 -17.22 7.18
CA TYR A 521 21.53 -18.19 6.58
C TYR A 521 21.66 -19.51 7.33
N GLU A 522 20.56 -20.08 7.81
CA GLU A 522 20.54 -21.49 8.25
C GLU A 522 19.87 -22.32 7.16
N GLY A 523 20.65 -23.26 6.64
CA GLY A 523 20.30 -24.15 5.55
C GLY A 523 21.46 -25.09 5.28
N GLU A 524 21.89 -25.82 6.32
CA GLU A 524 22.46 -27.17 6.19
C GLU A 524 21.51 -28.15 6.87
#